data_AF-A0A356W8F9-F1
#
_entry.id   AF-A0A356W8F9-F1
#
_cell.length_a   1.000
_cell.length_b   1.000
_cell.length_c   1.000
_cell.angle_alpha   90.00
_cell.angle_beta   90.00
_cell.angle_gamma   90.00
#
_symmetry.space_group_name_H-M   'P 1'
#
loop_
_entity.id
_entity.type
_entity.pdbx_description
1 polymer ?
#
loop_
_entity_poly.entity_id
_entity_poly.type
_entity_poly.pdbx_seq_one_letter_code
_entity_poly.pdbx_strand_id
1 'polypeptide(L)'
;MQLRSVFLAIGIMTVLLGMAMIPCALIDMADGRQETYVFEVSAFGSILIGSCIWVLSRGEVERSGQREGFLLTVLVWVFLPMIAAIPFLALGMSFTDAMFESISGLTTTGAT
;
A
#
# COMPACT_ATOMS: atom_id res chain seq x y z
N MET A 1 -6.32 -21.24 12.02
CA MET A 1 -6.07 -19.81 11.73
C MET A 1 -6.48 -19.56 10.31
N GLN A 2 -7.39 -18.63 10.08
CA GLN A 2 -7.93 -18.33 8.74
C GLN A 2 -7.14 -17.20 8.10
N LEU A 3 -5.92 -17.51 7.62
CA LEU A 3 -5.04 -16.52 6.99
C LEU A 3 -5.63 -15.89 5.72
N ARG A 4 -6.56 -16.59 5.07
CA ARG A 4 -7.24 -16.13 3.86
C ARG A 4 -7.95 -14.79 4.06
N SER A 5 -8.66 -14.63 5.18
CA SER A 5 -9.37 -13.38 5.52
C SER A 5 -8.39 -12.21 5.71
N VAL A 6 -7.22 -12.50 6.27
CA VAL A 6 -6.15 -11.52 6.48
C VAL A 6 -5.55 -11.06 5.15
N PHE A 7 -5.18 -12.00 4.28
CA PHE A 7 -4.65 -11.67 2.96
C PHE A 7 -5.68 -10.98 2.07
N LEU A 8 -6.96 -11.38 2.15
CA LEU A 8 -8.05 -10.71 1.44
C LEU A 8 -8.14 -9.23 1.83
N ALA A 9 -8.09 -8.93 3.14
CA ALA A 9 -8.10 -7.55 3.63
C ALA A 9 -6.86 -6.78 3.20
N ILE A 10 -5.66 -7.36 3.33
CA ILE A 10 -4.40 -6.74 2.86
C ILE A 10 -4.49 -6.42 1.36
N GLY A 11 -4.91 -7.38 0.53
CA GLY A 11 -5.04 -7.17 -0.91
C GLY A 11 -5.98 -6.03 -1.26
N ILE A 12 -7.15 -5.96 -0.61
CA ILE A 12 -8.09 -4.84 -0.79
C ILE A 12 -7.45 -3.52 -0.36
N MET A 13 -6.83 -3.45 0.81
CA MET A 13 -6.19 -2.23 1.30
C MET A 13 -5.04 -1.77 0.39
N THR A 14 -4.28 -2.70 -0.19
CA THR A 14 -3.24 -2.40 -1.18
C THR A 14 -3.83 -1.83 -2.47
N VAL A 15 -4.96 -2.35 -2.95
CA VAL A 15 -5.68 -1.77 -4.11
C VAL A 15 -6.16 -0.35 -3.78
N LEU A 16 -6.76 -0.15 -2.60
CA LEU A 16 -7.19 1.17 -2.15
C LEU A 16 -6.02 2.16 -2.08
N LEU A 17 -4.87 1.74 -1.56
CA LEU A 17 -3.66 2.55 -1.53
C LEU A 17 -3.17 2.91 -2.94
N GLY A 18 -3.12 1.94 -3.85
CA GLY A 18 -2.78 2.21 -5.25
C GLY A 18 -3.76 3.16 -5.95
N MET A 19 -5.06 3.06 -5.66
CA MET A 19 -6.05 4.03 -6.14
C MET A 19 -5.86 5.42 -5.53
N ALA A 20 -5.46 5.51 -4.27
CA ALA A 20 -5.15 6.78 -3.62
C ALA A 20 -3.91 7.49 -4.22
N MET A 21 -3.04 6.75 -4.93
CA MET A 21 -1.92 7.33 -5.68
C MET A 21 -2.34 7.90 -7.05
N ILE A 22 -3.52 7.55 -7.57
CA ILE A 22 -3.99 8.03 -8.89
C ILE A 22 -4.15 9.57 -8.92
N PRO A 23 -4.74 10.24 -7.91
CA PRO A 23 -4.79 11.70 -7.87
C PRO A 23 -3.41 12.35 -7.95
N CYS A 24 -2.40 11.79 -7.26
CA CYS A 24 -1.03 12.28 -7.32
C CYS A 24 -0.45 12.14 -8.73
N ALA A 25 -0.65 10.99 -9.38
CA ALA A 25 -0.23 10.77 -10.77
C ALA A 25 -0.88 11.78 -11.73
N LEU A 26 -2.19 12.02 -11.62
CA LEU A 26 -2.91 12.96 -12.47
C LEU A 26 -2.41 14.41 -12.29
N ILE A 27 -2.08 14.81 -11.06
CA ILE A 27 -1.49 16.13 -10.78
C ILE A 27 -0.10 16.22 -11.40
N ASP A 28 0.74 15.19 -11.23
CA ASP A 28 2.09 15.18 -11.81
C ASP A 28 2.08 15.21 -13.35
N MET A 29 1.07 14.60 -13.98
CA MET A 29 0.84 14.70 -15.43
C MET A 29 0.46 16.12 -15.85
N ALA A 30 -0.42 16.77 -15.08
CA ALA A 30 -0.87 18.13 -15.36
C ALA A 30 0.24 19.18 -15.17
N ASP A 31 1.12 18.98 -14.18
CA ASP A 31 2.27 19.85 -13.90
C ASP A 31 3.42 19.69 -14.92
N GLY A 32 3.39 18.64 -15.75
CA GLY A 32 4.40 18.42 -16.80
C GLY A 32 5.82 18.12 -16.26
N ARG A 33 5.93 17.51 -15.08
CA ARG A 33 7.23 17.16 -14.47
C ARG A 33 7.90 16.01 -15.22
N GLN A 34 9.22 15.90 -15.11
CA GLN A 34 9.95 14.77 -15.73
C GLN A 34 9.74 13.44 -14.99
N GLU A 35 9.34 13.51 -13.71
CA GLU A 35 9.15 12.37 -12.79
C GLU A 35 7.71 11.80 -12.80
N THR A 36 6.85 12.23 -13.75
CA THR A 36 5.42 11.88 -13.78
C THR A 36 5.13 10.38 -13.71
N TYR A 37 6.05 9.55 -14.21
CA TYR A 37 5.91 8.09 -14.21
C TYR A 37 5.95 7.46 -12.81
N VAL A 38 6.48 8.14 -11.78
CA VAL A 38 6.70 7.55 -10.45
C VAL A 38 5.39 7.13 -9.79
N PHE A 39 4.42 8.05 -9.68
CA PHE A 39 3.12 7.72 -9.11
C PHE A 39 2.27 6.84 -10.03
N GLU A 40 2.41 6.96 -11.35
CA GLU A 40 1.70 6.09 -12.31
C GLU A 40 2.11 4.63 -12.14
N VAL A 41 3.43 4.35 -12.15
CA VAL A 41 3.98 3.00 -11.98
C VAL A 41 3.68 2.47 -10.58
N SER A 42 3.81 3.31 -9.55
CA SER A 42 3.50 2.92 -8.16
C SER A 42 2.01 2.58 -7.98
N ALA A 43 1.11 3.39 -8.54
CA ALA A 43 -0.32 3.15 -8.50
C ALA A 43 -0.69 1.84 -9.21
N PHE A 44 -0.22 1.68 -10.46
CA PHE A 44 -0.51 0.49 -11.26
C PHE A 44 0.06 -0.78 -10.62
N GLY A 45 1.33 -0.75 -10.18
CA GLY A 45 1.97 -1.86 -9.51
C GLY A 45 1.25 -2.26 -8.22
N SER A 46 0.86 -1.29 -7.40
CA SER A 46 0.11 -1.53 -6.16
C SER A 46 -1.27 -2.12 -6.45
N ILE A 47 -2.02 -1.58 -7.41
CA ILE A 47 -3.34 -2.11 -7.80
C ILE A 47 -3.21 -3.54 -8.32
N LEU A 48 -2.19 -3.82 -9.15
CA LEU A 48 -1.96 -5.15 -9.70
C LEU A 48 -1.63 -6.16 -8.60
N ILE A 49 -0.66 -5.84 -7.72
CA ILE A 49 -0.27 -6.71 -6.60
C ILE A 49 -1.45 -6.94 -5.65
N GLY A 50 -2.12 -5.86 -5.24
CA GLY A 50 -3.27 -5.93 -4.34
C GLY A 50 -4.41 -6.74 -4.94
N SER A 51 -4.68 -6.57 -6.24
CA SER A 51 -5.72 -7.33 -6.96
C SER A 51 -5.36 -8.80 -7.07
N CYS A 52 -4.10 -9.15 -7.34
CA CYS A 52 -3.63 -10.54 -7.34
C CYS A 52 -3.81 -11.18 -5.96
N ILE A 53 -3.37 -10.52 -4.89
CA ILE A 53 -3.55 -11.01 -3.50
C ILE A 53 -5.04 -11.19 -3.21
N TRP A 54 -5.86 -10.19 -3.55
CA TRP A 54 -7.29 -10.23 -3.35
C TRP A 54 -7.94 -11.41 -4.06
N VAL A 55 -7.71 -11.57 -5.36
CA VAL A 55 -8.28 -12.64 -6.20
C VAL A 55 -7.85 -14.03 -5.70
N LEU A 56 -6.56 -14.23 -5.40
CA LEU A 56 -6.05 -15.50 -4.88
C LEU A 56 -6.62 -15.84 -3.50
N SER A 57 -6.97 -14.81 -2.73
CA SER A 57 -7.55 -14.95 -1.38
C SER A 57 -9.08 -15.04 -1.38
N ARG A 58 -9.77 -15.00 -2.53
CA ARG A 58 -11.23 -15.13 -2.59
C ARG A 58 -11.71 -16.55 -2.30
N GLY A 59 -12.70 -16.71 -1.43
CA GLY A 59 -13.44 -17.94 -1.20
C GLY A 59 -14.18 -17.89 0.14
N GLU A 60 -14.57 -19.04 0.69
CA GLU A 60 -15.30 -19.08 1.96
C GLU A 60 -14.48 -18.45 3.08
N VAL A 61 -14.91 -17.26 3.51
CA VAL A 61 -14.42 -16.56 4.68
C VAL A 61 -15.39 -16.92 5.79
N GLU A 62 -15.04 -17.95 6.55
CA GLU A 62 -15.66 -18.19 7.84
C GLU A 62 -15.43 -16.99 8.78
N ARG A 63 -16.21 -16.87 9.85
CA ARG A 63 -16.10 -15.74 10.78
C ARG A 63 -14.67 -15.64 11.33
N SER A 64 -13.98 -14.57 10.93
CA SER A 64 -12.65 -14.23 11.41
C SER A 64 -12.67 -14.11 12.94
N GLY A 65 -11.79 -14.86 13.61
CA GLY A 65 -11.62 -14.80 15.05
C GLY A 65 -10.79 -13.59 15.49
N GLN A 66 -10.66 -13.41 16.81
CA GLN A 66 -9.84 -12.34 17.39
C GLN A 66 -8.36 -12.45 16.98
N ARG A 67 -7.82 -13.68 16.83
CA ARG A 67 -6.42 -13.92 16.46
C ARG A 67 -6.09 -13.38 15.07
N GLU A 68 -6.99 -13.58 14.11
CA GLU A 68 -6.86 -13.07 12.75
C GLU A 68 -6.95 -11.54 12.72
N GLY A 69 -7.79 -10.93 13.56
CA GLY A 69 -7.87 -9.47 13.70
C GLY A 69 -6.57 -8.86 14.21
N PHE A 70 -5.96 -9.44 15.25
CA PHE A 70 -4.64 -9.02 15.75
C PHE A 70 -3.53 -9.20 14.72
N LEU A 71 -3.56 -10.31 13.97
CA LEU A 71 -2.57 -10.53 12.92
C LEU A 71 -2.73 -9.51 11.79
N LEU A 72 -3.97 -9.23 11.38
CA LEU A 72 -4.28 -8.26 10.33
C LEU A 72 -3.76 -6.87 10.69
N THR A 73 -4.02 -6.39 11.91
CA THR A 73 -3.54 -5.06 12.31
C THR A 73 -2.02 -4.98 12.24
N VAL A 74 -1.29 -5.96 12.78
CA VAL A 74 0.18 -5.97 12.70
C VAL A 74 0.67 -5.97 11.25
N LEU A 75 0.10 -6.82 10.40
CA LEU A 75 0.56 -6.94 9.01
C LEU A 75 0.24 -5.71 8.17
N VAL A 76 -0.91 -5.07 8.37
CA VAL A 76 -1.30 -3.84 7.66
C VAL A 76 -0.27 -2.73 7.90
N TRP A 77 0.17 -2.56 9.15
CA TRP A 77 1.16 -1.54 9.51
C TRP A 77 2.59 -1.86 9.06
N VAL A 78 2.85 -3.07 8.56
CA VAL A 78 4.14 -3.44 7.96
C VAL A 78 4.08 -3.33 6.43
N PHE A 79 3.04 -3.91 5.83
CA PHE A 79 2.94 -4.01 4.37
C PHE A 79 2.50 -2.72 3.69
N LEU A 80 1.54 -1.97 4.23
CA LEU A 80 1.08 -0.75 3.57
C LEU A 80 2.17 0.33 3.51
N PRO A 81 2.92 0.64 4.58
CA PRO A 81 4.02 1.60 4.49
C PRO A 81 5.12 1.14 3.53
N MET A 82 5.40 -0.17 3.47
CA MET A 82 6.39 -0.69 2.52
C MET A 82 6.00 -0.41 1.05
N ILE A 83 4.71 -0.49 0.72
CA ILE A 83 4.19 -0.17 -0.61
C ILE A 83 4.13 1.36 -0.81
N ALA A 84 3.69 2.10 0.21
CA ALA A 84 3.64 3.55 0.17
C ALA A 84 5.03 4.22 0.13
N ALA A 85 6.10 3.50 0.46
CA ALA A 85 7.48 3.97 0.33
C ALA A 85 8.02 3.93 -1.11
N ILE A 86 7.37 3.21 -2.03
CA ILE A 86 7.83 3.04 -3.42
C ILE A 86 8.07 4.37 -4.14
N PRO A 87 7.15 5.36 -4.11
CA PRO A 87 7.37 6.66 -4.74
C PRO A 87 8.60 7.37 -4.20
N PHE A 88 8.82 7.33 -2.88
CA PHE A 88 9.97 7.98 -2.24
C PHE A 88 11.31 7.34 -2.63
N LEU A 89 11.34 6.02 -2.72
CA LEU A 89 12.51 5.27 -3.22
C LEU A 89 12.81 5.63 -4.68
N ALA A 90 11.76 5.70 -5.51
CA ALA A 90 11.91 6.04 -6.92
C ALA A 90 12.44 7.47 -7.13
N LEU A 91 12.11 8.39 -6.21
CA LEU A 91 12.64 9.76 -6.16
C LEU A 91 14.05 9.87 -5.56
N GLY A 92 14.69 8.74 -5.21
CA GLY A 92 16.09 8.70 -4.79
C GLY A 92 16.34 8.79 -3.28
N MET A 93 15.31 8.70 -2.44
CA MET A 93 15.52 8.61 -0.99
C MET A 93 16.20 7.29 -0.61
N SER A 94 16.96 7.32 0.49
CA SER A 94 17.50 6.10 1.07
C SER A 94 16.35 5.19 1.55
N PHE A 95 16.61 3.89 1.65
CA PHE A 95 15.59 2.94 2.11
C PHE A 95 15.04 3.30 3.50
N THR A 96 15.90 3.73 4.41
CA THR A 96 15.50 4.11 5.77
C THR A 96 14.65 5.35 5.78
N ASP A 97 14.99 6.37 4.98
CA ASP A 97 14.25 7.64 4.95
C ASP A 97 12.89 7.46 4.28
N ALA A 98 12.84 6.73 3.16
CA ALA A 98 11.59 6.42 2.47
C ALA A 98 10.61 5.63 3.35
N MET A 99 11.12 4.63 4.08
CA MET A 99 10.32 3.88 5.04
C MET A 99 9.89 4.74 6.22
N PHE A 100 10.77 5.59 6.75
CA PHE A 100 10.46 6.49 7.86
C PHE A 100 9.34 7.47 7.48
N GLU A 101 9.48 8.17 6.36
CA GLU A 101 8.50 9.13 5.87
C GLU A 101 7.15 8.45 5.58
N SER A 102 7.18 7.27 4.95
CA SER A 102 5.97 6.51 4.67
C SER A 102 5.24 6.07 5.94
N ILE A 103 5.96 5.54 6.93
CA ILE A 103 5.38 5.15 8.21
C ILE A 103 4.82 6.39 8.92
N SER A 104 5.62 7.44 9.05
CA SER A 104 5.27 8.70 9.73
C SER A 104 3.99 9.32 9.15
N GLY A 105 3.88 9.39 7.82
CA GLY A 105 2.70 9.90 7.14
C GLY A 105 1.47 9.01 7.34
N LEU A 106 1.62 7.70 7.19
CA LEU A 106 0.50 6.74 7.29
C LEU A 106 -0.02 6.59 8.73
N THR A 107 0.85 6.72 9.73
CA THR A 107 0.48 6.74 11.15
C THR A 107 0.06 8.12 11.65
N THR A 108 0.01 9.14 10.77
CA THR A 108 -0.31 10.54 11.12
C THR A 108 0.62 11.14 12.18
N THR A 109 1.86 10.66 12.26
CA THR A 109 2.88 11.14 13.20
C THR A 109 3.42 12.51 12.78
N GLY A 110 3.66 12.70 11.47
CA GLY A 110 4.08 14.00 10.93
C GLY A 110 5.52 14.42 11.27
N ALA A 111 6.40 13.45 11.53
CA ALA A 111 7.85 13.68 11.64
C ALA A 111 8.51 13.58 10.26
N THR A 112 9.48 14.47 9.98
CA THR A 112 10.30 14.54 8.76
C THR A 112 11.71 15.03 9.11
#